data_AF-S2XM48-F1
#
_entry.id   AF-S2XM48-F1
#
_cell.length_a   1.000
_cell.length_b   1.000
_cell.length_c   1.000
_cell.angle_alpha   90.00
_cell.angle_beta   90.00
_cell.angle_gamma   90.00
#
_symmetry.space_group_name_H-M   'P 1'
#
loop_
_entity.id
_entity.type
_entity.pdbx_description
1 polymer ?
#
loop_
_entity_poly.entity_id
_entity_poly.type
_entity_poly.pdbx_seq_one_letter_code
_entity_poly.pdbx_strand_id
1 'polypeptide(L)'
;MINLYEHEIVRVIDEQMFFINVKPSTQLQEEQYVEVLNPFKSYKTLARVEEVFEKYAICYKLGKYKIFYGDEVRIRPHYQKND
;
A
#
# COMPACT_ATOMS: atom_id res chain seq x y z
N MET A 1 10.84 18.42 1.50
CA MET A 1 10.12 17.58 0.51
C MET A 1 8.66 17.62 0.90
N ILE A 2 7.79 18.10 0.01
CA ILE A 2 6.34 18.05 0.20
C ILE A 2 5.93 16.61 -0.10
N ASN A 3 5.33 15.94 0.88
CA ASN A 3 4.80 14.60 0.67
C ASN A 3 3.51 14.75 -0.15
N LEU A 4 3.54 14.37 -1.43
CA LEU A 4 2.47 14.65 -2.39
C LEU A 4 1.26 13.72 -2.22
N TYR A 5 1.45 12.55 -1.61
CA TYR A 5 0.44 11.52 -1.49
C TYR A 5 0.00 11.31 -0.04
N GLU A 6 -1.24 10.85 0.12
CA GLU A 6 -1.74 10.49 1.45
C GLU A 6 -0.99 9.29 2.02
N HIS A 7 -0.76 8.29 1.15
CA HIS A 7 0.05 7.12 1.40
C HIS A 7 1.00 6.85 0.24
N GLU A 8 2.20 6.37 0.54
CA GLU A 8 3.27 6.07 -0.39
C GLU A 8 4.11 4.88 0.11
N ILE A 9 4.80 4.22 -0.81
CA ILE A 9 5.80 3.22 -0.45
C ILE A 9 7.04 3.91 0.15
N VAL A 10 7.30 3.69 1.43
CA VAL A 10 8.47 4.25 2.14
C VAL A 10 9.68 3.33 2.15
N ARG A 11 9.50 2.02 1.87
CA ARG A 11 10.60 1.06 1.72
C ARG A 11 10.13 -0.19 0.98
N VAL A 12 10.94 -0.69 0.05
CA VAL A 12 10.77 -2.01 -0.55
C VAL A 12 11.69 -3.00 0.18
N ILE A 13 11.15 -4.14 0.60
CA ILE A 13 11.92 -5.19 1.31
C ILE A 13 12.54 -6.13 0.28
N ASP A 14 11.68 -6.65 -0.59
CA ASP A 14 12.03 -7.58 -1.67
C ASP A 14 11.06 -7.42 -2.85
N GLU A 15 11.01 -8.40 -3.74
CA GLU A 15 10.15 -8.36 -4.92
C GLU A 15 8.65 -8.39 -4.61
N GLN A 16 8.24 -8.79 -3.40
CA GLN A 16 6.85 -8.99 -2.99
C GLN A 16 6.45 -8.14 -1.79
N MET A 17 7.34 -7.87 -0.83
CA MET A 17 7.01 -7.14 0.39
C MET A 17 7.53 -5.71 0.40
N PHE A 18 6.72 -4.81 0.96
CA PHE A 18 7.05 -3.39 1.06
C PHE A 18 6.32 -2.73 2.24
N PHE A 19 6.86 -1.59 2.67
CA PHE A 19 6.29 -0.74 3.70
C PHE A 19 5.60 0.47 3.06
N ILE A 20 4.43 0.80 3.59
CA ILE A 20 3.74 2.06 3.30
C ILE A 20 3.68 2.92 4.55
N ASN A 21 3.69 4.25 4.42
CA ASN A 21 3.39 5.11 5.56
C ASN A 21 1.90 5.02 5.93
N VAL A 22 1.60 5.12 7.22
CA VAL A 22 0.24 5.19 7.76
C VAL A 22 0.13 6.49 8.55
N LYS A 23 -0.96 7.24 8.33
CA LYS A 23 -1.25 8.45 9.09
C LYS A 23 -2.18 8.11 10.26
N PRO A 24 -2.17 8.88 11.35
CA PRO A 24 -3.00 8.59 12.53
C PRO A 24 -4.52 8.51 12.25
N SER A 25 -5.01 9.20 11.21
CA SER A 25 -6.41 9.17 10.80
C SER A 25 -6.79 7.99 9.92
N THR A 26 -5.80 7.19 9.49
CA THR A 26 -6.00 6.12 8.53
C THR A 26 -6.54 4.87 9.22
N GLN A 27 -7.74 4.45 8.83
CA GLN A 27 -8.35 3.20 9.28
C GLN A 27 -7.93 2.04 8.36
N LEU A 28 -6.65 1.66 8.43
CA LEU A 28 -6.12 0.52 7.69
C LEU A 28 -6.20 -0.73 8.57
N GLN A 29 -6.61 -1.85 7.99
CA GLN A 29 -6.74 -3.13 8.68
C GLN A 29 -5.89 -4.20 7.98
N GLU A 30 -5.49 -5.22 8.74
CA GLU A 30 -4.90 -6.44 8.17
C GLU A 30 -5.85 -7.08 7.15
N GLU A 31 -5.29 -7.77 6.18
CA GLU A 31 -5.98 -8.41 5.05
C GLU A 31 -6.70 -7.46 4.08
N GLN A 32 -6.77 -6.16 4.39
CA GLN A 32 -7.33 -5.14 3.50
C GLN A 32 -6.48 -4.99 2.24
N TYR A 33 -7.12 -4.65 1.12
CA TYR A 33 -6.42 -4.42 -0.13
C TYR A 33 -6.04 -2.94 -0.32
N VAL A 34 -4.91 -2.71 -0.97
CA VAL A 34 -4.47 -1.40 -1.44
C VAL A 34 -4.09 -1.46 -2.93
N GLU A 35 -4.24 -0.35 -3.64
CA GLU A 35 -3.73 -0.18 -5.00
C GLU A 35 -2.42 0.63 -4.94
N VAL A 36 -1.36 0.09 -5.54
CA VAL A 36 -0.12 0.81 -5.82
C VAL A 36 -0.20 1.38 -7.23
N LEU A 37 -0.05 2.70 -7.33
CA LEU A 37 -0.07 3.45 -8.56
C LEU A 37 1.34 3.93 -8.88
N ASN A 38 1.86 3.55 -10.05
CA ASN A 38 3.12 4.07 -10.51
C ASN A 38 2.89 5.43 -11.20
N PRO A 39 3.55 6.52 -10.76
CA PRO A 39 3.30 7.84 -11.33
C PRO A 39 3.75 7.96 -12.80
N PHE A 40 4.63 7.08 -13.26
CA PHE A 40 5.19 7.11 -14.61
C PHE A 40 4.57 6.09 -15.57
N LYS A 41 3.76 5.15 -15.07
CA LYS A 41 3.21 4.05 -15.86
C LYS A 41 1.74 3.83 -15.54
N SER A 42 0.93 3.57 -16.57
CA SER A 42 -0.52 3.42 -16.45
C SER A 42 -0.98 2.12 -15.76
N TYR A 43 -0.07 1.27 -15.30
CA TYR A 43 -0.44 0.04 -14.61
C TYR A 43 -0.68 0.27 -13.11
N LYS A 44 -1.58 -0.55 -12.57
CA LYS A 44 -1.86 -0.63 -11.14
C LYS A 44 -1.43 -2.00 -10.63
N THR A 45 -0.94 -2.04 -9.40
CA THR A 45 -0.62 -3.29 -8.71
C THR A 45 -1.50 -3.39 -7.47
N LEU A 46 -2.14 -4.53 -7.27
CA LEU A 46 -2.88 -4.77 -6.04
C LEU A 46 -1.90 -5.28 -4.98
N ALA A 47 -2.12 -4.92 -3.73
CA ALA A 47 -1.40 -5.52 -2.61
C ALA A 47 -2.37 -5.75 -1.45
N ARG A 48 -2.04 -6.73 -0.60
CA ARG A 48 -2.75 -7.01 0.64
C ARG A 48 -1.95 -6.47 1.81
N VAL A 49 -2.60 -5.85 2.78
CA VAL A 49 -2.00 -5.48 4.05
C VAL A 49 -1.80 -6.73 4.87
N GLU A 50 -0.57 -7.00 5.30
CA GLU A 50 -0.24 -8.15 6.14
C GLU A 50 -0.22 -7.77 7.62
N GLU A 51 0.32 -6.59 7.95
CA GLU A 51 0.44 -6.13 9.33
C GLU A 51 0.38 -4.60 9.40
N VAL A 52 -0.28 -4.05 10.42
CA VAL A 52 -0.47 -2.61 10.61
C VAL A 52 0.19 -2.14 11.91
N PHE A 53 1.02 -1.10 11.80
CA PHE A 53 1.66 -0.42 12.92
C PHE A 53 1.22 1.05 12.98
N GLU A 54 1.60 1.74 14.05
CA GLU A 54 1.20 3.14 14.30
C GLU A 54 1.56 4.10 13.15
N LYS A 55 2.69 3.88 12.48
CA LYS A 55 3.25 4.81 11.46
C LYS A 55 3.44 4.19 10.08
N TYR A 56 3.28 2.88 9.97
CA TYR A 56 3.48 2.17 8.72
C TYR A 56 2.69 0.86 8.70
N ALA A 57 2.54 0.28 7.51
CA ALA A 57 2.00 -1.06 7.35
C ALA A 57 2.90 -1.85 6.41
N ILE A 58 2.91 -3.17 6.59
CA ILE A 58 3.57 -4.11 5.70
C ILE A 58 2.53 -4.60 4.70
N CYS A 59 2.88 -4.57 3.42
CA CYS A 59 2.02 -5.04 2.35
C CYS A 59 2.72 -6.13 1.52
N TYR A 60 1.92 -7.09 1.09
CA TYR A 60 2.31 -8.14 0.16
C TYR A 60 1.72 -7.87 -1.22
N LYS A 61 2.59 -7.76 -2.22
CA LYS A 61 2.25 -7.44 -3.61
C LYS A 61 1.59 -8.62 -4.31
N LEU A 62 0.47 -8.33 -4.97
CA LEU A 62 -0.24 -9.26 -5.83
C LEU A 62 -0.06 -8.84 -7.30
N GLY A 63 0.68 -9.66 -8.04
CA GLY A 63 0.88 -9.48 -9.48
C GLY A 63 2.34 -9.29 -9.89
N LYS A 64 2.55 -9.11 -11.19
CA LYS A 64 3.87 -9.20 -11.85
C LYS A 64 4.62 -7.87 -12.00
N TYR A 65 3.94 -6.74 -11.81
CA TYR A 65 4.58 -5.44 -12.01
C TYR A 65 5.51 -5.11 -10.84
N LYS A 66 6.60 -4.39 -11.15
CA LYS A 66 7.52 -3.86 -10.14
C LYS A 66 6.90 -2.64 -9.47
N ILE A 67 7.21 -2.49 -8.19
CA ILE A 67 6.86 -1.36 -7.33
C ILE A 67 8.14 -0.65 -6.90
N PHE A 68 8.03 0.64 -6.58
CA PHE A 68 9.17 1.48 -6.27
C PHE A 68 8.91 2.35 -5.05
N TYR A 69 9.99 2.77 -4.40
CA TYR A 69 9.93 3.82 -3.38
C TYR A 69 9.24 5.07 -3.93
N GLY A 70 8.29 5.62 -3.18
CA GLY A 70 7.50 6.80 -3.54
C GLY A 70 6.32 6.54 -4.48
N ASP A 71 6.06 5.29 -4.88
CA ASP A 71 4.80 4.97 -5.57
C ASP A 71 3.60 5.30 -4.66
N GLU A 72 2.56 5.91 -5.24
CA GLU A 72 1.33 6.28 -4.51
C GLU A 72 0.58 5.00 -4.10
N VAL A 73 0.05 5.00 -2.89
CA VAL A 73 -0.77 3.90 -2.36
C VAL A 73 -2.17 4.41 -2.07
N ARG A 74 -3.18 3.71 -2.60
CA ARG A 74 -4.60 4.01 -2.32
C ARG A 74 -5.25 2.87 -1.58
N ILE A 75 -5.76 3.18 -0.39
CA ILE A 75 -6.48 2.21 0.44
C ILE A 75 -7.84 1.94 -0.20
N ARG A 76 -8.17 0.65 -0.40
CA ARG A 76 -9.48 0.23 -0.93
C ARG A 76 -10.45 0.05 0.23
N PRO A 77 -11.76 0.23 0.04
CA PRO A 77 -12.74 -0.06 1.08
C PRO A 77 -12.56 -1.48 1.63
N HIS A 78 -12.65 -1.63 2.95
CA HIS A 78 -12.67 -2.95 3.57
C HIS A 78 -14.05 -3.56 3.33
N TYR A 79 -14.13 -4.50 2.38
CA TYR A 79 -15.34 -5.28 2.17
C TYR A 79 -15.39 -6.37 3.26
N GLN A 80 -16.12 -6.12 4.34
CA GLN A 80 -16.48 -7.20 5.26
C GLN A 80 -17.28 -8.23 4.47
N LYS A 81 -16.88 -9.50 4.57
CA LYS A 81 -17.75 -10.60 4.15
C LYS A 81 -18.99 -10.50 5.04
N ASN A 82 -20.15 -10.29 4.43
CA ASN A 82 -21.39 -10.58 5.12
C ASN A 82 -21.44 -12.11 5.25
N ASP A 83 -21.24 -12.61 6.47
CA ASP A 83 -21.51 -14.01 6.81
C ASP A 83 -23.02 -14.30 6.77
#